data_AF-A0A4V2AC25-F1
#
_entry.id   AF-A0A4V2AC25-F1
#
_cell.length_a   1.000
_cell.length_b   1.000
_cell.length_c   1.000
_cell.angle_alpha   90.00
_cell.angle_beta   90.00
_cell.angle_gamma   90.00
#
_symmetry.space_group_name_H-M   'P 1'
#
loop_
_entity.id
_entity.type
_entity.pdbx_description
1 polymer ?
#
loop_
_entity_poly.entity_id
_entity_poly.type
_entity_poly.pdbx_seq_one_letter_code
_entity_poly.pdbx_strand_id
1 'polypeptide(L)'
;MTQDSISELKKSIARLTEELRTRTSFNDVKKVYSDNGLPVANGWSKLLDNLLSVDFDGLSDKLLQLHLQLGKILGSYLLYADKSIAIYNKLDSIDIVYANLDKSIIDDEDQLSFEGQNKLGDLEFFIYKTTRTFFEKVAINLSDFKDVDREEYEDYEQIYAIKSIKRECYDSIIFNKEKNYMVLSVDRAELSNLSTVHNAQAKLVRKINDGIRGSNPHARFPDAGSNLFPAIEKFYKDSSGEVTSISFLTLAGTSHNERLHKTCPDVRQAVYHIAGSSATPIEPYRISIRYEQMKDCPEIFLLGSFRTINSRAGRQLFEAQIQGAKTRNSFELCIDKIISFISR
;
A
#
# COMPACT_ATOMS: atom_id res chain seq x y z
N MET A 1 26.14 -17.68 -20.84
CA MET A 1 25.64 -16.31 -21.13
C MET A 1 26.75 -15.52 -21.80
N THR A 2 26.45 -14.69 -22.80
CA THR A 2 27.44 -13.78 -23.42
C THR A 2 27.76 -12.61 -22.48
N GLN A 3 28.91 -11.95 -22.65
CA GLN A 3 29.31 -10.80 -21.83
C GLN A 3 28.26 -9.66 -21.91
N ASP A 4 27.69 -9.42 -23.09
CA ASP A 4 26.59 -8.46 -23.28
C ASP A 4 25.33 -8.84 -22.48
N SER A 5 24.96 -10.13 -22.45
CA SER A 5 23.80 -10.59 -21.69
C SER A 5 23.98 -10.45 -20.17
N ILE A 6 25.22 -10.55 -19.67
CA ILE A 6 25.55 -10.33 -18.26
C ILE A 6 25.45 -8.84 -17.93
N SER A 7 25.93 -7.97 -18.82
CA SER A 7 25.82 -6.51 -18.68
C SER A 7 24.36 -6.05 -18.59
N GLU A 8 23.49 -6.55 -19.47
CA GLU A 8 22.06 -6.25 -19.42
C GLU A 8 21.38 -6.79 -18.16
N LEU A 9 21.74 -7.99 -17.71
CA LEU A 9 21.23 -8.55 -16.46
C LEU A 9 21.61 -7.67 -15.26
N LYS A 10 22.85 -7.18 -15.19
CA LYS A 10 23.29 -6.24 -14.15
C LYS A 10 22.46 -4.96 -14.15
N LYS A 11 22.22 -4.36 -15.32
CA LYS A 11 21.37 -3.17 -15.44
C LYS A 11 19.94 -3.45 -14.96
N SER A 12 19.38 -4.62 -15.28
CA SER A 12 18.06 -5.03 -14.80
C SER A 12 18.03 -5.15 -13.27
N ILE A 13 19.02 -5.82 -12.67
CA ILE A 13 19.15 -5.95 -11.21
C ILE A 13 19.29 -4.58 -10.54
N ALA A 14 20.07 -3.66 -11.13
CA ALA A 14 20.23 -2.30 -10.62
C ALA A 14 18.88 -1.55 -10.62
N ARG A 15 18.10 -1.65 -11.70
CA ARG A 15 16.74 -1.07 -11.78
C ARG A 15 15.80 -1.65 -10.72
N LEU A 16 15.77 -2.97 -10.55
CA LEU A 16 14.98 -3.63 -9.51
C LEU A 16 15.37 -3.16 -8.10
N THR A 17 16.68 -3.01 -7.86
CA THR A 17 17.21 -2.58 -6.57
C THR A 17 16.82 -1.14 -6.26
N GLU A 18 16.86 -0.24 -7.25
CA GLU A 18 16.40 1.15 -7.08
C GLU A 18 14.89 1.25 -6.86
N GLU A 19 14.09 0.43 -7.52
CA GLU A 19 12.64 0.42 -7.24
C GLU A 19 12.37 -0.09 -5.82
N LEU A 20 13.05 -1.17 -5.40
CA LEU A 20 12.95 -1.73 -4.06
C LEU A 20 13.41 -0.75 -2.96
N ARG A 21 14.41 0.09 -3.23
CA ARG A 21 14.89 1.12 -2.30
C ARG A 21 13.77 2.01 -1.76
N THR A 22 12.74 2.22 -2.57
CA THR A 22 11.61 3.08 -2.21
C THR A 22 10.46 2.32 -1.55
N ARG A 23 10.53 0.99 -1.48
CA ARG A 23 9.43 0.11 -0.99
C ARG A 23 9.81 -0.67 0.26
N THR A 24 11.08 -1.03 0.41
CA THR A 24 11.52 -1.92 1.48
C THR A 24 12.78 -1.41 2.18
N SER A 25 13.10 -2.04 3.31
CA SER A 25 14.29 -1.72 4.07
C SER A 25 15.55 -2.14 3.32
N PHE A 26 16.64 -1.38 3.51
CA PHE A 26 17.95 -1.74 2.96
C PHE A 26 18.43 -3.11 3.43
N ASN A 27 18.11 -3.48 4.68
CA ASN A 27 18.53 -4.74 5.26
C ASN A 27 17.88 -5.94 4.55
N ASP A 28 16.61 -5.82 4.15
CA ASP A 28 15.92 -6.88 3.40
C ASP A 28 16.61 -7.14 2.07
N VAL A 29 16.97 -6.10 1.31
CA VAL A 29 17.68 -6.25 0.03
C VAL A 29 19.12 -6.70 0.23
N LYS A 30 19.84 -6.12 1.19
CA LYS A 30 21.22 -6.51 1.53
C LYS A 30 21.33 -7.99 1.86
N LYS A 31 20.35 -8.55 2.58
CA LYS A 31 20.30 -9.97 2.90
C LYS A 31 20.23 -10.83 1.64
N VAL A 32 19.41 -10.47 0.66
CA VAL A 32 19.32 -11.19 -0.63
C VAL A 32 20.66 -11.18 -1.37
N TYR A 33 21.35 -10.04 -1.41
CA TYR A 33 22.70 -9.97 -2.00
C TYR A 33 23.68 -10.91 -1.26
N SER A 34 23.67 -10.88 0.06
CA SER A 34 24.51 -11.74 0.91
C SER A 34 24.23 -13.23 0.68
N ASP A 35 22.95 -13.62 0.64
CA ASP A 35 22.51 -15.02 0.48
C ASP A 35 22.90 -15.59 -0.89
N ASN A 36 23.04 -14.74 -1.91
CA ASN A 36 23.58 -15.11 -3.22
C ASN A 36 25.11 -14.99 -3.31
N GLY A 37 25.80 -14.77 -2.19
CA GLY A 37 27.26 -14.67 -2.13
C GLY A 37 27.82 -13.50 -2.94
N LEU A 38 27.08 -12.40 -3.05
CA LEU A 38 27.49 -11.18 -3.75
C LEU A 38 27.97 -10.12 -2.74
N PRO A 39 28.89 -9.22 -3.13
CA PRO A 39 29.39 -8.16 -2.27
C PRO A 39 28.27 -7.27 -1.74
N VAL A 40 28.24 -7.06 -0.43
CA VAL A 40 27.30 -6.17 0.25
C VAL A 40 27.92 -4.83 0.60
N ALA A 41 27.08 -3.85 0.92
CA ALA A 41 27.51 -2.52 1.36
C ALA A 41 26.71 -2.05 2.59
N ASN A 42 27.00 -0.84 3.09
CA ASN A 42 26.29 -0.18 4.17
C ASN A 42 25.30 0.89 3.68
N GLY A 43 25.05 0.96 2.38
CA GLY A 43 24.06 1.86 1.78
C GLY A 43 23.78 1.51 0.32
N TRP A 44 22.67 2.04 -0.19
CA TRP A 44 22.15 1.77 -1.53
C TRP A 44 23.14 2.09 -2.65
N SER A 45 23.72 3.30 -2.66
CA SER A 45 24.64 3.73 -3.72
C SER A 45 25.84 2.80 -3.84
N LYS A 46 26.52 2.52 -2.72
CA LYS A 46 27.68 1.62 -2.71
C LYS A 46 27.31 0.17 -3.05
N LEU A 47 26.09 -0.28 -2.73
CA LEU A 47 25.63 -1.61 -3.13
C LEU A 47 25.51 -1.72 -4.65
N LEU A 48 24.96 -0.69 -5.30
CA LEU A 48 24.83 -0.61 -6.75
C LEU A 48 26.20 -0.45 -7.44
N ASP A 49 27.08 0.39 -6.89
CA ASP A 49 28.45 0.53 -7.39
C ASP A 49 29.18 -0.81 -7.35
N ASN A 50 29.04 -1.56 -6.25
CA ASN A 50 29.58 -2.91 -6.14
C ASN A 50 28.98 -3.84 -7.20
N LEU A 51 27.66 -3.86 -7.40
CA LEU A 51 27.03 -4.70 -8.42
C LEU A 51 27.58 -4.44 -9.84
N LEU A 52 27.74 -3.16 -10.19
CA LEU A 52 28.16 -2.76 -11.53
C LEU A 52 29.66 -3.01 -11.76
N SER A 53 30.49 -2.76 -10.74
CA SER A 53 31.95 -2.84 -10.84
C SER A 53 32.52 -4.25 -10.80
N VAL A 54 31.80 -5.25 -10.29
CA VAL A 54 32.43 -6.56 -10.09
C VAL A 54 32.57 -7.34 -11.39
N ASP A 55 33.81 -7.74 -11.70
CA ASP A 55 34.13 -8.59 -12.83
C ASP A 55 33.92 -10.06 -12.45
N PHE A 56 33.09 -10.77 -13.20
CA PHE A 56 32.42 -11.97 -12.72
C PHE A 56 32.35 -13.05 -13.80
N ASP A 57 33.50 -13.65 -14.09
CA ASP A 57 33.55 -14.95 -14.75
C ASP A 57 32.92 -16.02 -13.84
N GLY A 58 31.91 -16.75 -14.35
CA GLY A 58 31.28 -17.87 -13.65
C GLY A 58 30.16 -17.54 -12.66
N LEU A 59 29.61 -16.32 -12.67
CA LEU A 59 28.59 -15.87 -11.71
C LEU A 59 27.22 -15.56 -12.31
N SER A 60 27.00 -15.90 -13.58
CA SER A 60 25.73 -15.74 -14.28
C SER A 60 24.56 -16.34 -13.50
N ASP A 61 24.75 -17.54 -12.91
CA ASP A 61 23.70 -18.21 -12.15
C ASP A 61 23.34 -17.44 -10.87
N LYS A 62 24.33 -16.89 -10.16
CA LYS A 62 24.07 -16.10 -8.95
C LYS A 62 23.38 -14.78 -9.27
N LEU A 63 23.73 -14.13 -10.38
CA LEU A 63 23.04 -12.92 -10.85
C LEU A 63 21.60 -13.24 -11.25
N LEU A 64 21.37 -14.37 -11.91
CA LEU A 64 20.02 -14.80 -12.28
C LEU A 64 19.18 -15.09 -11.04
N GLN A 65 19.74 -15.80 -10.05
CA GLN A 65 19.05 -16.05 -8.77
C GLN A 65 18.76 -14.75 -8.02
N LEU A 66 19.72 -13.82 -7.96
CA LEU A 66 19.52 -12.50 -7.38
C LEU A 66 18.37 -11.77 -8.08
N HIS A 67 18.39 -11.70 -9.41
CA HIS A 67 17.35 -11.05 -10.21
C HIS A 67 15.97 -11.64 -9.92
N LEU A 68 15.85 -12.98 -9.89
CA LEU A 68 14.61 -13.68 -9.58
C LEU A 68 14.12 -13.39 -8.15
N GLN A 69 15.02 -13.37 -7.17
CA GLN A 69 14.65 -13.12 -5.77
C GLN A 69 14.25 -11.67 -5.53
N LEU A 70 14.98 -10.70 -6.08
CA LEU A 70 14.59 -9.28 -6.03
C LEU A 70 13.27 -9.05 -6.77
N GLY A 71 13.09 -9.67 -7.94
CA GLY A 71 11.83 -9.61 -8.68
C GLY A 71 10.64 -10.17 -7.90
N LYS A 72 10.84 -11.26 -7.14
CA LYS A 72 9.81 -11.82 -6.24
C LYS A 72 9.46 -10.86 -5.11
N ILE A 73 10.46 -10.20 -4.50
CA ILE A 73 10.21 -9.21 -3.45
C ILE A 73 9.44 -8.03 -4.05
N LEU A 74 9.90 -7.48 -5.18
CA LEU A 74 9.23 -6.37 -5.83
C LEU A 74 7.78 -6.74 -6.18
N GLY A 75 7.57 -7.87 -6.86
CA GLY A 75 6.24 -8.36 -7.20
C GLY A 75 5.33 -8.52 -5.98
N SER A 76 5.86 -8.97 -4.85
CA SER A 76 5.09 -9.01 -3.60
C SER A 76 4.63 -7.63 -3.15
N TYR A 77 5.51 -6.62 -3.19
CA TYR A 77 5.14 -5.26 -2.83
C TYR A 77 4.13 -4.67 -3.83
N LEU A 78 4.33 -4.90 -5.12
CA LEU A 78 3.42 -4.42 -6.16
C LEU A 78 2.02 -5.04 -6.05
N LEU A 79 1.89 -6.27 -5.55
CA LEU A 79 0.59 -6.95 -5.48
C LEU A 79 -0.11 -6.78 -4.12
N TYR A 80 0.63 -6.75 -3.01
CA TYR A 80 0.06 -6.98 -1.68
C TYR A 80 0.32 -5.86 -0.68
N ALA A 81 1.50 -5.23 -0.72
CA ALA A 81 1.93 -4.34 0.33
C ALA A 81 1.44 -2.91 0.09
N ASP A 82 1.16 -2.23 1.20
CA ASP A 82 0.97 -0.77 1.28
C ASP A 82 -0.10 -0.25 0.29
N LYS A 83 -1.24 -0.95 0.30
CA LYS A 83 -2.38 -0.71 -0.59
C LYS A 83 -3.49 0.06 0.10
N SER A 84 -4.16 0.93 -0.66
CA SER A 84 -5.50 1.40 -0.31
C SER A 84 -6.49 0.60 -1.12
N ILE A 85 -7.50 0.04 -0.47
CA ILE A 85 -8.43 -0.89 -1.09
C ILE A 85 -9.86 -0.41 -0.96
N ALA A 86 -10.63 -0.56 -2.03
CA ALA A 86 -12.09 -0.48 -2.02
C ALA A 86 -12.67 -1.84 -2.44
N ILE A 87 -13.54 -2.39 -1.60
CA ILE A 87 -14.10 -3.74 -1.78
C ILE A 87 -15.52 -3.65 -2.33
N TYR A 88 -15.80 -4.40 -3.38
CA TYR A 88 -17.12 -4.58 -3.98
C TYR A 88 -17.55 -6.04 -3.75
N ASN A 89 -18.28 -6.28 -2.67
CA ASN A 89 -18.76 -7.62 -2.29
C ASN A 89 -20.14 -7.89 -2.93
N LYS A 90 -20.39 -9.12 -3.37
CA LYS A 90 -21.66 -9.57 -3.98
C LYS A 90 -22.08 -8.69 -5.17
N LEU A 91 -21.16 -8.50 -6.11
CA LEU A 91 -21.39 -7.67 -7.28
C LEU A 91 -22.11 -8.47 -8.38
N ASP A 92 -23.39 -8.19 -8.61
CA ASP A 92 -24.20 -8.88 -9.65
C ASP A 92 -23.59 -8.76 -11.06
N SER A 93 -22.85 -7.69 -11.31
CA SER A 93 -22.22 -7.39 -12.61
C SER A 93 -20.75 -7.80 -12.69
N ILE A 94 -20.25 -8.64 -11.77
CA ILE A 94 -18.82 -8.99 -11.71
C ILE A 94 -18.30 -9.61 -13.03
N ASP A 95 -19.08 -10.48 -13.67
CA ASP A 95 -18.69 -11.12 -14.93
C ASP A 95 -18.68 -10.13 -16.09
N ILE A 96 -19.63 -9.18 -16.10
CA ILE A 96 -19.69 -8.11 -17.10
C ILE A 96 -18.47 -7.21 -16.93
N VAL A 97 -18.13 -6.81 -15.71
CA VAL A 97 -16.94 -6.00 -15.45
C VAL A 97 -15.68 -6.75 -15.88
N TYR A 98 -15.53 -8.00 -15.44
CA TYR A 98 -14.37 -8.84 -15.76
C TYR A 98 -14.16 -8.99 -17.27
N ALA A 99 -15.22 -9.28 -18.03
CA ALA A 99 -15.14 -9.50 -19.47
C ALA A 99 -14.79 -8.23 -20.26
N ASN A 100 -15.05 -7.05 -19.70
CA ASN A 100 -14.95 -5.77 -20.39
C ASN A 100 -13.90 -4.83 -19.79
N LEU A 101 -12.96 -5.33 -18.98
CA LEU A 101 -11.86 -4.48 -18.49
C LEU A 101 -11.05 -3.93 -19.65
N ASP A 102 -10.78 -2.63 -19.60
CA ASP A 102 -9.87 -1.97 -20.53
C ASP A 102 -8.45 -2.52 -20.32
N LYS A 103 -7.86 -3.08 -21.39
CA LYS A 103 -6.49 -3.61 -21.41
C LYS A 103 -5.58 -2.80 -22.34
N SER A 104 -5.93 -1.55 -22.61
CA SER A 104 -5.14 -0.66 -23.45
C SER A 104 -3.79 -0.31 -22.81
N ILE A 105 -2.75 -0.36 -23.64
CA ILE A 105 -1.41 0.14 -23.31
C ILE A 105 -1.36 1.57 -23.82
N ILE A 106 -1.12 2.52 -22.92
CA ILE A 106 -1.09 3.96 -23.20
C ILE A 106 0.33 4.47 -22.98
N ASP A 107 0.84 5.24 -23.93
CA ASP A 107 2.13 5.93 -23.86
C ASP A 107 1.94 7.35 -23.29
N ASP A 108 1.40 7.42 -22.08
CA ASP A 108 1.22 8.64 -21.29
C ASP A 108 1.37 8.27 -19.81
N GLU A 109 2.42 8.80 -19.17
CA GLU A 109 2.75 8.48 -17.78
C GLU A 109 1.65 8.91 -16.78
N ASP A 110 0.87 9.93 -17.10
CA ASP A 110 -0.18 10.46 -16.22
C ASP A 110 -1.50 9.66 -16.35
N GLN A 111 -1.60 8.75 -17.32
CA GLN A 111 -2.75 7.87 -17.54
C GLN A 111 -2.51 6.46 -17.05
N LEU A 112 -3.59 5.73 -16.76
CA LEU A 112 -3.51 4.30 -16.44
C LEU A 112 -3.24 3.52 -17.71
N SER A 113 -2.08 2.87 -17.77
CA SER A 113 -1.66 1.96 -18.83
C SER A 113 -1.70 0.52 -18.31
N PHE A 114 -2.32 -0.39 -19.06
CA PHE A 114 -2.36 -1.80 -18.68
C PHE A 114 -0.97 -2.44 -18.78
N GLU A 115 -0.51 -3.07 -17.70
CA GLU A 115 0.81 -3.73 -17.66
C GLU A 115 0.70 -5.25 -17.76
N GLY A 116 -0.37 -5.84 -17.24
CA GLY A 116 -0.52 -7.28 -17.29
C GLY A 116 -1.63 -7.86 -16.42
N GLN A 117 -1.81 -9.17 -16.59
CA GLN A 117 -2.79 -9.97 -15.87
C GLN A 117 -2.08 -11.12 -15.16
N ASN A 118 -2.25 -11.21 -13.84
CA ASN A 118 -1.67 -12.27 -13.03
C ASN A 118 -2.78 -13.07 -12.34
N LYS A 119 -2.83 -14.38 -12.59
CA LYS A 119 -3.72 -15.30 -11.89
C LYS A 119 -2.95 -16.07 -10.84
N LEU A 120 -3.33 -15.93 -9.58
CA LEU A 120 -2.69 -16.55 -8.43
C LEU A 120 -3.76 -17.25 -7.59
N GLY A 121 -3.97 -18.54 -7.88
CA GLY A 121 -5.07 -19.30 -7.28
C GLY A 121 -6.44 -18.80 -7.76
N ASP A 122 -7.28 -18.44 -6.80
CA ASP A 122 -8.63 -17.87 -6.98
C ASP A 122 -8.62 -16.36 -7.20
N LEU A 123 -7.49 -15.69 -6.97
CA LEU A 123 -7.31 -14.27 -7.25
C LEU A 123 -6.77 -14.01 -8.66
N GLU A 124 -7.37 -13.03 -9.31
CA GLU A 124 -6.94 -12.56 -10.63
C GLU A 124 -6.74 -11.05 -10.62
N PHE A 125 -5.50 -10.62 -10.87
CA PHE A 125 -5.03 -9.24 -10.81
C PHE A 125 -4.91 -8.67 -12.21
N PHE A 126 -5.57 -7.55 -12.47
CA PHE A 126 -5.36 -6.72 -13.66
C PHE A 126 -4.60 -5.48 -13.23
N ILE A 127 -3.34 -5.38 -13.66
CA ILE A 127 -2.38 -4.40 -13.17
C ILE A 127 -2.29 -3.23 -14.14
N TYR A 128 -2.35 -2.02 -13.59
CA TYR A 128 -2.24 -0.78 -14.34
C TYR A 128 -1.12 0.08 -13.76
N LYS A 129 -0.24 0.60 -14.61
CA LYS A 129 0.79 1.54 -14.23
C LYS A 129 0.33 2.98 -14.48
N THR A 130 0.72 3.86 -13.57
CA THR A 130 0.68 5.31 -13.76
C THR A 130 1.79 5.94 -12.93
N THR A 131 2.34 7.05 -13.39
CA THR A 131 3.27 7.88 -12.63
C THR A 131 2.48 8.88 -11.80
N ARG A 132 2.80 8.99 -10.51
CA ARG A 132 2.19 9.99 -9.61
C ARG A 132 3.25 10.83 -8.93
N THR A 133 2.87 12.07 -8.63
CA THR A 133 3.71 12.99 -7.86
C THR A 133 3.40 12.86 -6.37
N PHE A 134 4.45 12.64 -5.58
CA PHE A 134 4.45 12.62 -4.13
C PHE A 134 5.28 13.77 -3.60
N PHE A 135 5.12 14.08 -2.31
CA PHE A 135 5.84 15.17 -1.65
C PHE A 135 6.59 14.63 -0.44
N GLU A 136 7.91 14.85 -0.41
CA GLU A 136 8.78 14.45 0.71
C GLU A 136 9.29 15.70 1.43
N LYS A 137 9.19 15.70 2.77
CA LYS A 137 9.78 16.74 3.62
C LYS A 137 11.25 16.40 3.84
N VAL A 138 12.15 17.27 3.39
CA VAL A 138 13.60 17.08 3.47
C VAL A 138 14.19 18.19 4.34
N ALA A 139 14.97 17.82 5.35
CA ALA A 139 15.74 18.78 6.12
C ALA A 139 16.83 19.36 5.22
N ILE A 140 16.94 20.68 5.17
CA ILE A 140 17.97 21.34 4.39
C ILE A 140 19.06 21.80 5.33
N ASN A 141 20.32 21.55 4.95
CA ASN A 141 21.43 22.21 5.57
C ASN A 141 21.72 23.51 4.82
N LEU A 142 21.75 24.65 5.53
CA LEU A 142 22.11 25.94 4.94
C LEU A 142 23.51 25.92 4.32
N SER A 143 24.38 24.99 4.72
CA SER A 143 25.69 24.77 4.08
C SER A 143 25.60 24.34 2.62
N ASP A 144 24.47 23.80 2.18
CA ASP A 144 24.30 23.27 0.83
C ASP A 144 24.02 24.37 -0.21
N PHE A 145 23.72 25.60 0.25
CA PHE A 145 23.52 26.76 -0.60
C PHE A 145 24.75 27.67 -0.60
N LYS A 146 25.16 28.10 -1.79
CA LYS A 146 26.34 28.96 -1.98
C LYS A 146 26.09 30.43 -1.65
N ASP A 147 24.85 30.90 -1.83
CA ASP A 147 24.49 32.33 -1.80
C ASP A 147 23.39 32.64 -0.78
N VAL A 148 23.42 32.00 0.39
CA VAL A 148 22.46 32.28 1.47
C VAL A 148 23.13 33.12 2.55
N ASP A 149 22.55 34.29 2.82
CA ASP A 149 22.94 35.12 3.97
C ASP A 149 22.54 34.39 5.24
N ARG A 150 23.54 33.98 6.03
CA ARG A 150 23.33 33.12 7.19
C ARG A 150 22.84 33.89 8.42
N GLU A 151 23.15 35.18 8.49
CA GLU A 151 22.74 36.05 9.61
C GLU A 151 21.21 36.18 9.65
N GLU A 152 20.54 36.15 8.49
CA GLU A 152 19.07 36.19 8.40
C GLU A 152 18.38 34.94 8.97
N TYR A 153 19.11 33.83 9.12
CA TYR A 153 18.55 32.55 9.57
C TYR A 153 19.09 32.06 10.93
N GLU A 154 19.81 32.90 11.68
CA GLU A 154 20.39 32.52 12.99
C GLU A 154 19.36 32.07 14.03
N ASP A 155 18.13 32.61 13.95
CA ASP A 155 17.03 32.27 14.88
C ASP A 155 16.31 30.94 14.53
N TYR A 156 16.67 30.28 13.43
CA TYR A 156 16.02 29.04 12.99
C TYR A 156 16.87 27.81 13.32
N GLU A 157 16.34 26.92 14.16
CA GLU A 157 17.02 25.65 14.48
C GLU A 157 17.03 24.65 13.31
N GLN A 158 15.96 24.63 12.49
CA GLN A 158 15.79 23.68 11.39
C GLN A 158 14.99 24.27 10.23
N ILE A 159 15.49 24.08 9.01
CA ILE A 159 14.80 24.46 7.76
C ILE A 159 14.43 23.20 6.99
N TYR A 160 13.22 23.20 6.44
CA TYR A 160 12.69 22.08 5.69
C TYR A 160 12.20 22.52 4.31
N ALA A 161 12.57 21.78 3.28
CA ALA A 161 11.94 21.86 1.96
C ALA A 161 10.91 20.74 1.78
N ILE A 162 9.93 21.03 0.93
CA ILE A 162 9.03 20.02 0.38
C ILE A 162 9.48 19.75 -1.05
N LYS A 163 9.99 18.55 -1.30
CA LYS A 163 10.43 18.12 -2.63
C LYS A 163 9.33 17.30 -3.30
N SER A 164 8.96 17.66 -4.52
CA SER A 164 8.09 16.82 -5.35
C SER A 164 8.90 15.70 -6.01
N ILE A 165 8.36 14.49 -5.99
CA ILE A 165 9.02 13.30 -6.56
C ILE A 165 7.99 12.49 -7.33
N LYS A 166 8.31 12.16 -8.58
CA LYS A 166 7.51 11.26 -9.40
C LYS A 166 7.87 9.81 -9.07
N ARG A 167 6.86 8.95 -8.92
CA ARG A 167 7.00 7.51 -8.70
C ARG A 167 6.03 6.74 -9.57
N GLU A 168 6.48 5.64 -10.12
CA GLU A 168 5.61 4.65 -10.76
C GLU A 168 4.77 3.94 -9.68
N CYS A 169 3.49 3.82 -9.97
CA CYS A 169 2.51 3.18 -9.10
C CYS A 169 1.78 2.10 -9.89
N TYR A 170 1.59 0.94 -9.26
CA TYR A 170 0.99 -0.25 -9.89
C TYR A 170 -0.34 -0.58 -9.23
N ASP A 171 -1.39 0.07 -9.72
CA ASP A 171 -2.76 -0.16 -9.27
C ASP A 171 -3.29 -1.47 -9.82
N SER A 172 -4.29 -2.04 -9.17
CA SER A 172 -4.87 -3.30 -9.60
C SER A 172 -6.37 -3.36 -9.41
N ILE A 173 -7.04 -3.99 -10.38
CA ILE A 173 -8.41 -4.48 -10.22
C ILE A 173 -8.30 -5.98 -9.99
N ILE A 174 -8.75 -6.44 -8.82
CA ILE A 174 -8.55 -7.81 -8.35
C ILE A 174 -9.90 -8.50 -8.26
N PHE A 175 -10.02 -9.68 -8.85
CA PHE A 175 -11.24 -10.48 -8.79
C PHE A 175 -11.02 -11.73 -7.96
N ASN A 176 -12.02 -12.07 -7.16
CA ASN A 176 -12.23 -13.42 -6.67
C ASN A 176 -13.62 -13.89 -7.11
N LYS A 177 -13.67 -14.72 -8.14
CA LYS A 177 -14.94 -15.19 -8.71
C LYS A 177 -15.62 -16.22 -7.82
N GLU A 178 -14.84 -17.04 -7.12
CA GLU A 178 -15.36 -18.08 -6.23
C GLU A 178 -16.08 -17.46 -5.01
N LYS A 179 -15.47 -16.42 -4.42
CA LYS A 179 -16.04 -15.69 -3.27
C LYS A 179 -16.93 -14.50 -3.69
N ASN A 180 -17.12 -14.27 -4.99
CA ASN A 180 -17.92 -13.18 -5.57
C ASN A 180 -17.61 -11.79 -4.99
N TYR A 181 -16.33 -11.38 -5.05
CA TYR A 181 -15.93 -10.02 -4.75
C TYR A 181 -14.90 -9.49 -5.73
N MET A 182 -14.84 -8.16 -5.82
CA MET A 182 -13.81 -7.42 -6.54
C MET A 182 -13.16 -6.41 -5.60
N VAL A 183 -11.87 -6.14 -5.77
CA VAL A 183 -11.11 -5.14 -5.02
C VAL A 183 -10.46 -4.18 -5.99
N LEU A 184 -10.67 -2.88 -5.80
CA LEU A 184 -9.83 -1.85 -6.39
C LEU A 184 -8.68 -1.61 -5.42
N SER A 185 -7.44 -1.83 -5.87
CA SER A 185 -6.23 -1.72 -5.07
C SER A 185 -5.34 -0.62 -5.62
N VAL A 186 -5.13 0.43 -4.82
CA VAL A 186 -4.29 1.57 -5.15
C VAL A 186 -2.93 1.40 -4.49
N ASP A 187 -1.86 1.43 -5.28
CA ASP A 187 -0.47 1.34 -4.83
C ASP A 187 -0.01 2.60 -4.09
N ARG A 188 1.00 2.45 -3.24
CA ARG A 188 1.67 3.55 -2.51
C ARG A 188 0.75 4.31 -1.56
N ALA A 189 -0.14 3.61 -0.86
CA ALA A 189 -1.08 4.26 0.06
C ALA A 189 -0.38 4.88 1.27
N GLU A 190 0.78 4.35 1.67
CA GLU A 190 1.65 4.85 2.72
C GLU A 190 2.23 6.24 2.44
N LEU A 191 2.43 6.58 1.16
CA LEU A 191 2.93 7.89 0.72
C LEU A 191 1.81 8.83 0.26
N SER A 192 0.61 8.29 0.06
CA SER A 192 -0.51 9.02 -0.52
C SER A 192 -1.33 9.74 0.56
N ASN A 193 -1.66 11.00 0.30
CA ASN A 193 -2.77 11.63 1.03
C ASN A 193 -4.12 11.12 0.47
N LEU A 194 -5.21 11.40 1.20
CA LEU A 194 -6.54 10.92 0.84
C LEU A 194 -6.99 11.38 -0.57
N SER A 195 -6.63 12.60 -0.99
CA SER A 195 -6.99 13.09 -2.32
C SER A 195 -6.28 12.34 -3.44
N THR A 196 -5.00 11.97 -3.23
CA THR A 196 -4.22 11.16 -4.18
C THR A 196 -4.83 9.77 -4.33
N VAL A 197 -5.21 9.14 -3.22
CA VAL A 197 -5.88 7.83 -3.22
C VAL A 197 -7.22 7.89 -3.96
N HIS A 198 -8.10 8.84 -3.60
CA HIS A 198 -9.40 9.00 -4.25
C HIS A 198 -9.27 9.25 -5.75
N ASN A 199 -8.31 10.08 -6.17
CA ASN A 199 -8.05 10.34 -7.58
C ASN A 199 -7.59 9.08 -8.32
N ALA A 200 -6.68 8.29 -7.74
CA ALA A 200 -6.24 7.03 -8.34
C ALA A 200 -7.38 6.01 -8.45
N GLN A 201 -8.18 5.86 -7.40
CA GLN A 201 -9.36 5.00 -7.42
C GLN A 201 -10.39 5.47 -8.46
N ALA A 202 -10.63 6.77 -8.58
CA ALA A 202 -11.52 7.33 -9.59
C ALA A 202 -11.04 7.05 -11.02
N LYS A 203 -9.71 7.03 -11.25
CA LYS A 203 -9.14 6.60 -12.55
C LYS A 203 -9.43 5.12 -12.83
N LEU A 204 -9.31 4.23 -11.84
CA LEU A 204 -9.69 2.81 -11.99
C LEU A 204 -11.19 2.64 -12.29
N VAL A 205 -12.06 3.32 -11.54
CA VAL A 205 -13.51 3.32 -11.78
C VAL A 205 -13.84 3.84 -13.18
N ARG A 206 -13.15 4.87 -13.66
CA ARG A 206 -13.29 5.38 -15.03
C ARG A 206 -12.91 4.31 -16.05
N LYS A 207 -11.75 3.66 -15.88
CA LYS A 207 -11.31 2.56 -16.76
C LYS A 207 -12.32 1.42 -16.84
N ILE A 208 -12.92 1.04 -15.70
CA ILE A 208 -14.01 0.05 -15.67
C ILE A 208 -15.23 0.54 -16.46
N ASN A 209 -15.65 1.78 -16.19
CA ASN A 209 -16.83 2.37 -16.85
C ASN A 209 -16.65 2.52 -18.36
N ASP A 210 -15.47 2.92 -18.82
CA ASP A 210 -15.15 3.05 -20.24
C ASP A 210 -15.24 1.69 -20.94
N GLY A 211 -14.72 0.64 -20.30
CA GLY A 211 -14.79 -0.74 -20.77
C GLY A 211 -16.23 -1.27 -20.85
N ILE A 212 -17.03 -1.18 -19.77
CA ILE A 212 -18.41 -1.69 -19.78
C ILE A 212 -19.33 -0.90 -20.72
N ARG A 213 -19.11 0.41 -20.90
CA ARG A 213 -19.92 1.25 -21.80
C ARG A 213 -19.70 0.95 -23.26
N GLY A 214 -18.52 0.44 -23.63
CA GLY A 214 -18.26 -0.10 -24.96
C GLY A 214 -19.20 -1.25 -25.33
N SER A 215 -19.64 -2.03 -24.32
CA SER A 215 -20.52 -3.20 -24.49
C SER A 215 -21.98 -2.93 -24.15
N ASN A 216 -22.27 -2.05 -23.19
CA ASN A 216 -23.61 -1.59 -22.83
C ASN A 216 -23.55 -0.11 -22.42
N PRO A 217 -24.02 0.83 -23.26
CA PRO A 217 -23.94 2.27 -23.00
C PRO A 217 -24.63 2.75 -21.72
N HIS A 218 -25.59 1.98 -21.20
CA HIS A 218 -26.32 2.30 -19.97
C HIS A 218 -25.72 1.63 -18.73
N ALA A 219 -24.76 0.72 -18.89
CA ALA A 219 -24.09 0.11 -17.76
C ALA A 219 -23.22 1.15 -17.03
N ARG A 220 -23.31 1.14 -15.70
CA ARG A 220 -22.50 1.97 -14.83
C ARG A 220 -22.00 1.16 -13.65
N PHE A 221 -20.70 1.20 -13.45
CA PHE A 221 -20.05 0.65 -12.28
C PHE A 221 -20.18 1.65 -11.11
N PRO A 222 -20.50 1.20 -9.88
CA PRO A 222 -20.67 2.08 -8.74
C PRO A 222 -19.39 2.84 -8.38
N ASP A 223 -19.52 4.13 -8.09
CA ASP A 223 -18.38 5.01 -7.78
C ASP A 223 -17.73 4.66 -6.42
N ALA A 224 -18.49 4.05 -5.51
CA ALA A 224 -18.03 3.65 -4.18
C ALA A 224 -18.24 2.14 -3.94
N GLY A 225 -17.32 1.54 -3.19
CA GLY A 225 -17.42 0.16 -2.74
C GLY A 225 -18.43 -0.05 -1.60
N SER A 226 -18.34 -1.21 -0.97
CA SER A 226 -19.11 -1.56 0.22
C SER A 226 -18.74 -0.65 1.40
N ASN A 227 -19.73 -0.31 2.23
CA ASN A 227 -19.48 0.47 3.44
C ASN A 227 -18.76 -0.40 4.49
N LEU A 228 -17.51 -0.05 4.78
CA LEU A 228 -16.60 -0.67 5.73
C LEU A 228 -16.79 -0.19 7.17
N PHE A 229 -17.56 0.87 7.40
CA PHE A 229 -17.76 1.43 8.74
C PHE A 229 -18.26 0.39 9.77
N PRO A 230 -19.20 -0.53 9.44
CA PRO A 230 -19.63 -1.57 10.38
C PRO A 230 -18.51 -2.51 10.85
N ALA A 231 -17.43 -2.64 10.07
CA ALA A 231 -16.32 -3.51 10.44
C ALA A 231 -15.48 -2.95 11.60
N ILE A 232 -15.53 -1.64 11.87
CA ILE A 232 -14.72 -0.98 12.91
C ILE A 232 -15.01 -1.58 14.29
N GLU A 233 -16.29 -1.73 14.64
CA GLU A 233 -16.68 -2.30 15.93
C GLU A 233 -16.32 -3.79 16.04
N LYS A 234 -16.45 -4.53 14.93
CA LYS A 234 -16.08 -5.95 14.91
C LYS A 234 -14.57 -6.14 15.03
N PHE A 235 -13.76 -5.31 14.38
CA PHE A 235 -12.31 -5.30 14.57
C PHE A 235 -11.91 -4.94 16.00
N TYR A 236 -12.60 -3.98 16.63
CA TYR A 236 -12.37 -3.67 18.04
C TYR A 236 -12.59 -4.90 18.95
N LYS A 237 -13.56 -5.76 18.62
CA LYS A 237 -13.87 -6.98 19.37
C LYS A 237 -13.05 -8.20 18.94
N ASP A 238 -12.27 -8.12 17.87
CA ASP A 238 -11.55 -9.27 17.31
C ASP A 238 -10.32 -9.61 18.14
N SER A 239 -10.35 -10.75 18.85
CA SER A 239 -9.24 -11.20 19.67
C SER A 239 -8.12 -11.88 18.87
N SER A 240 -8.30 -12.13 17.57
CA SER A 240 -7.28 -12.81 16.76
C SER A 240 -6.21 -11.86 16.22
N GLY A 241 -6.31 -10.56 16.50
CA GLY A 241 -5.34 -9.54 16.12
C GLY A 241 -5.17 -8.51 17.24
N GLU A 242 -4.14 -7.68 17.11
CA GLU A 242 -3.78 -6.65 18.07
C GLU A 242 -4.26 -5.29 17.61
N VAL A 243 -5.09 -4.60 18.40
CA VAL A 243 -5.49 -3.23 18.07
C VAL A 243 -4.32 -2.29 18.33
N THR A 244 -3.80 -1.70 17.26
CA THR A 244 -2.61 -0.84 17.29
C THR A 244 -2.95 0.63 17.48
N SER A 245 -4.14 1.05 17.05
CA SER A 245 -4.70 2.36 17.34
C SER A 245 -6.21 2.36 17.24
N ILE A 246 -6.85 3.29 17.96
CA ILE A 246 -8.29 3.49 17.94
C ILE A 246 -8.61 4.97 18.13
N SER A 247 -9.66 5.44 17.48
CA SER A 247 -10.31 6.69 17.85
C SER A 247 -11.79 6.45 18.05
N PHE A 248 -12.34 7.00 19.13
CA PHE A 248 -13.71 6.74 19.56
C PHE A 248 -14.34 7.98 20.20
N LEU A 249 -15.66 7.95 20.27
CA LEU A 249 -16.46 8.90 21.04
C LEU A 249 -16.94 8.29 22.35
N THR A 250 -17.08 9.14 23.36
CA THR A 250 -17.79 8.79 24.61
C THR A 250 -19.21 9.34 24.55
N LEU A 251 -20.08 8.89 25.46
CA LEU A 251 -21.44 9.43 25.59
C LEU A 251 -21.47 10.95 25.84
N ALA A 252 -20.43 11.50 26.45
CA ALA A 252 -20.27 12.94 26.66
C ALA A 252 -19.89 13.72 25.39
N GLY A 253 -19.77 13.05 24.23
CA GLY A 253 -19.40 13.68 22.96
C GLY A 253 -17.92 14.05 22.84
N THR A 254 -17.07 13.60 23.77
CA THR A 254 -15.63 13.83 23.69
C THR A 254 -14.96 12.79 22.80
N SER A 255 -14.02 13.24 21.97
CA SER A 255 -13.25 12.42 21.05
C SER A 255 -11.91 12.07 21.68
N HIS A 256 -11.57 10.78 21.66
CA HIS A 256 -10.31 10.25 22.17
C HIS A 256 -9.56 9.54 21.04
N ASN A 257 -8.24 9.59 21.10
CA ASN A 257 -7.34 8.87 20.22
C ASN A 257 -6.30 8.16 21.07
N GLU A 258 -6.22 6.84 20.88
CA GLU A 258 -5.24 6.01 21.54
C GLU A 258 -4.43 5.27 20.48
N ARG A 259 -3.11 5.27 20.66
CA ARG A 259 -2.18 4.57 19.78
C ARG A 259 -1.17 3.83 20.64
N LEU A 260 -0.79 2.63 20.21
CA LEU A 260 0.24 1.87 20.89
C LEU A 260 1.53 2.67 21.02
N HIS A 261 2.07 2.63 22.24
CA HIS A 261 3.46 2.93 22.52
C HIS A 261 4.19 1.59 22.76
N LYS A 262 5.52 1.58 22.61
CA LYS A 262 6.38 0.36 22.55
C LYS A 262 6.16 -0.67 23.67
N THR A 263 5.53 -0.31 24.78
CA THR A 263 5.35 -1.16 25.96
C THR A 263 4.02 -1.91 26.01
N CYS A 264 3.04 -1.57 25.15
CA CYS A 264 1.72 -2.21 25.14
C CYS A 264 1.55 -2.97 23.81
N PRO A 265 1.19 -4.26 23.83
CA PRO A 265 0.99 -5.04 22.59
C PRO A 265 -0.38 -4.73 21.93
N ASP A 266 -1.38 -4.34 22.72
CA ASP A 266 -2.74 -4.05 22.25
C ASP A 266 -3.36 -2.88 23.03
N VAL A 267 -3.94 -1.89 22.34
CA VAL A 267 -4.58 -0.72 22.98
C VAL A 267 -5.68 -1.14 23.96
N ARG A 268 -6.42 -2.20 23.64
CA ARG A 268 -7.52 -2.71 24.48
C ARG A 268 -7.05 -3.21 25.84
N GLN A 269 -5.77 -3.55 25.95
CA GLN A 269 -5.15 -4.03 27.18
C GLN A 269 -4.51 -2.89 27.99
N ALA A 270 -4.49 -1.67 27.47
CA ALA A 270 -3.94 -0.53 28.20
C ALA A 270 -4.82 -0.21 29.41
N VAL A 271 -4.19 0.04 30.57
CA VAL A 271 -4.89 0.32 31.84
C VAL A 271 -5.88 1.49 31.70
N TYR A 272 -5.47 2.55 30.99
CA TYR A 272 -6.34 3.70 30.72
C TYR A 272 -7.56 3.32 29.87
N HIS A 273 -7.36 2.52 28.82
CA HIS A 273 -8.44 2.07 27.94
C HIS A 273 -9.45 1.20 28.70
N ILE A 274 -8.98 0.24 29.48
CA ILE A 274 -9.83 -0.66 30.28
C ILE A 274 -10.67 0.17 31.27
N ALA A 275 -10.04 1.09 32.00
CA ALA A 275 -10.74 1.94 32.96
C ALA A 275 -11.78 2.86 32.27
N GLY A 276 -11.40 3.50 31.16
CA GLY A 276 -12.26 4.42 30.42
C GLY A 276 -13.46 3.73 29.77
N SER A 277 -13.22 2.62 29.06
CA SER A 277 -14.28 1.85 28.37
C SER A 277 -15.23 1.13 29.33
N SER A 278 -14.78 0.83 30.56
CA SER A 278 -15.65 0.30 31.62
C SER A 278 -16.53 1.39 32.25
N ALA A 279 -16.05 2.63 32.31
CA ALA A 279 -16.76 3.75 32.91
C ALA A 279 -17.81 4.39 31.98
N THR A 280 -17.58 4.38 30.67
CA THR A 280 -18.52 4.88 29.66
C THR A 280 -18.48 4.03 28.40
N PRO A 281 -19.63 3.74 27.77
CA PRO A 281 -19.66 3.21 26.41
C PRO A 281 -18.84 4.08 25.47
N ILE A 282 -18.15 3.40 24.55
CA ILE A 282 -17.36 4.02 23.50
C ILE A 282 -17.96 3.70 22.13
N GLU A 283 -17.87 4.65 21.21
CA GLU A 283 -18.24 4.46 19.80
C GLU A 283 -17.00 4.63 18.92
N PRO A 284 -16.31 3.53 18.56
CA PRO A 284 -15.16 3.56 17.67
C PRO A 284 -15.54 4.02 16.26
N TYR A 285 -14.68 4.85 15.68
CA TYR A 285 -14.86 5.35 14.31
C TYR A 285 -13.59 5.33 13.47
N ARG A 286 -12.46 5.02 14.09
CA ARG A 286 -11.20 4.76 13.42
C ARG A 286 -10.51 3.65 14.19
N ILE A 287 -9.95 2.69 13.47
CA ILE A 287 -9.21 1.59 14.07
C ILE A 287 -8.08 1.14 13.16
N SER A 288 -6.98 0.72 13.76
CA SER A 288 -5.99 -0.11 13.10
C SER A 288 -5.77 -1.38 13.90
N ILE A 289 -5.64 -2.51 13.20
CA ILE A 289 -5.46 -3.82 13.78
C ILE A 289 -4.40 -4.59 13.01
N ARG A 290 -3.47 -5.18 13.73
CA ARG A 290 -2.34 -5.94 13.19
C ARG A 290 -2.54 -7.42 13.47
N TYR A 291 -2.23 -8.25 12.49
CA TYR A 291 -2.21 -9.69 12.64
C TYR A 291 -0.78 -10.19 12.55
N GLU A 292 -0.39 -11.07 13.46
CA GLU A 292 0.88 -11.77 13.36
C GLU A 292 0.72 -12.93 12.37
N GLN A 293 1.61 -12.99 11.37
CA GLN A 293 1.73 -14.10 10.44
C GLN A 293 3.17 -14.59 10.44
N MET A 294 3.40 -15.81 9.95
CA MET A 294 4.73 -16.44 10.01
C MET A 294 5.83 -15.64 9.30
N LYS A 295 5.48 -14.85 8.27
CA LYS A 295 6.44 -14.17 7.39
C LYS A 295 6.34 -12.64 7.42
N ASP A 296 5.26 -12.10 7.95
CA ASP A 296 4.95 -10.67 7.96
C ASP A 296 3.91 -10.35 9.04
N CYS A 297 3.64 -9.05 9.25
CA CYS A 297 2.65 -8.58 10.21
C CYS A 297 1.72 -7.59 9.52
N PRO A 298 0.75 -8.06 8.70
CA PRO A 298 -0.14 -7.16 8.00
C PRO A 298 -1.00 -6.35 8.98
N GLU A 299 -1.21 -5.08 8.66
CA GLU A 299 -2.02 -4.16 9.45
C GLU A 299 -3.11 -3.53 8.59
N ILE A 300 -4.34 -3.60 9.08
CA ILE A 300 -5.53 -3.02 8.44
C ILE A 300 -5.84 -1.69 9.12
N PHE A 301 -6.07 -0.65 8.33
CA PHE A 301 -6.47 0.67 8.80
C PHE A 301 -7.84 1.02 8.24
N LEU A 302 -8.81 1.24 9.13
CA LEU A 302 -10.10 1.83 8.80
C LEU A 302 -10.11 3.28 9.30
N LEU A 303 -9.84 4.21 8.40
CA LEU A 303 -9.52 5.60 8.71
C LEU A 303 -10.75 6.53 8.74
N GLY A 304 -11.82 6.12 9.42
CA GLY A 304 -12.97 6.99 9.60
C GLY A 304 -12.63 8.29 10.35
N SER A 305 -13.53 9.27 10.26
CA SER A 305 -13.35 10.59 10.84
C SER A 305 -14.52 10.98 11.74
N PHE A 306 -14.24 11.80 12.75
CA PHE A 306 -15.27 12.39 13.61
C PHE A 306 -16.35 13.13 12.81
N ARG A 307 -15.95 13.83 11.73
CA ARG A 307 -16.89 14.53 10.84
C ARG A 307 -17.83 13.56 10.11
N THR A 308 -17.32 12.38 9.73
CA THR A 308 -18.08 11.37 9.00
C THR A 308 -19.21 10.77 9.84
N ILE A 309 -18.96 10.51 11.13
CA ILE A 309 -19.97 10.00 12.07
C ILE A 309 -21.10 11.02 12.25
N ASN A 310 -20.74 12.31 12.38
CA ASN A 310 -21.69 13.39 12.67
C ASN A 310 -22.33 14.00 11.41
N SER A 311 -22.05 13.45 10.22
CA SER A 311 -22.61 13.94 8.98
C SER A 311 -24.03 13.40 8.74
N ARG A 312 -24.86 14.15 7.99
CA ARG A 312 -26.22 13.69 7.59
C ARG A 312 -26.22 12.41 6.76
N ALA A 313 -25.12 12.12 6.06
CA ALA A 313 -24.94 10.90 5.29
C ALA A 313 -24.49 9.70 6.17
N GLY A 314 -24.01 9.99 7.39
CA GLY A 314 -23.83 9.07 8.53
C GLY A 314 -22.98 7.82 8.30
N ARG A 315 -21.84 7.70 9.00
CA ARG A 315 -21.12 6.42 9.19
C ARG A 315 -20.80 5.67 7.88
N GLN A 316 -20.19 6.38 6.93
CA GLN A 316 -19.76 5.81 5.64
C GLN A 316 -18.23 5.80 5.55
N LEU A 317 -17.67 4.63 5.26
CA LEU A 317 -16.25 4.46 4.98
C LEU A 317 -16.14 3.46 3.84
N PHE A 318 -15.54 3.82 2.71
CA PHE A 318 -15.51 2.95 1.52
C PHE A 318 -14.12 2.40 1.20
N GLU A 319 -13.13 2.77 2.01
CA GLU A 319 -11.72 2.46 1.78
C GLU A 319 -11.07 1.95 3.07
N ALA A 320 -10.16 1.00 2.92
CA ALA A 320 -9.26 0.53 3.96
C ALA A 320 -7.81 0.62 3.47
N GLN A 321 -6.85 0.82 4.35
CA GLN A 321 -5.43 0.64 3.99
C GLN A 321 -4.93 -0.69 4.54
N ILE A 322 -4.13 -1.39 3.77
CA ILE A 322 -3.39 -2.59 4.18
C ILE A 322 -1.92 -2.26 4.06
N GLN A 323 -1.19 -2.33 5.17
CA GLN A 323 0.26 -2.16 5.20
C GLN A 323 0.95 -3.43 5.67
N GLY A 324 2.21 -3.62 5.26
CA GLY A 324 3.04 -4.72 5.75
C GLY A 324 2.63 -6.13 5.28
N ALA A 325 1.60 -6.28 4.44
CA ALA A 325 1.27 -7.55 3.81
C ALA A 325 2.27 -7.87 2.67
N LYS A 326 3.20 -8.78 2.92
CA LYS A 326 4.26 -9.23 1.99
C LYS A 326 3.99 -10.62 1.41
N THR A 327 2.80 -11.17 1.60
CA THR A 327 2.40 -12.43 1.00
C THR A 327 0.95 -12.39 0.55
N ARG A 328 0.61 -13.26 -0.40
CA ARG A 328 -0.78 -13.49 -0.84
C ARG A 328 -1.69 -13.82 0.34
N ASN A 329 -1.27 -14.76 1.19
CA ASN A 329 -2.07 -15.22 2.33
C ASN A 329 -2.37 -14.06 3.31
N SER A 330 -1.39 -13.21 3.57
CA SER A 330 -1.54 -12.06 4.45
C SER A 330 -2.47 -11.00 3.85
N PHE A 331 -2.39 -10.76 2.54
CA PHE A 331 -3.31 -9.88 1.83
C PHE A 331 -4.74 -10.43 1.83
N GLU A 332 -4.92 -11.71 1.48
CA GLU A 332 -6.23 -12.38 1.51
C GLU A 332 -6.85 -12.40 2.90
N LEU A 333 -6.05 -12.67 3.95
CA LEU A 333 -6.49 -12.60 5.34
C LEU A 333 -7.12 -11.23 5.64
N CYS A 334 -6.47 -10.14 5.21
CA CYS A 334 -7.00 -8.80 5.41
C CYS A 334 -8.32 -8.58 4.68
N ILE A 335 -8.41 -8.97 3.40
CA ILE A 335 -9.63 -8.86 2.60
C ILE A 335 -10.77 -9.68 3.22
N ASP A 336 -10.51 -10.94 3.54
CA ASP A 336 -11.49 -11.86 4.12
C ASP A 336 -12.00 -11.36 5.48
N LYS A 337 -11.11 -10.85 6.34
CA LYS A 337 -11.49 -10.22 7.61
C LYS A 337 -12.43 -9.04 7.39
N ILE A 338 -12.08 -8.11 6.50
CA ILE A 338 -12.93 -6.95 6.19
C ILE A 338 -14.30 -7.41 5.67
N ILE A 339 -14.33 -8.32 4.69
CA ILE A 339 -15.57 -8.84 4.09
C ILE A 339 -16.46 -9.53 5.14
N SER A 340 -15.88 -10.36 5.99
CA SER A 340 -16.60 -11.04 7.07
C SER A 340 -17.22 -10.06 8.07
N PHE A 341 -16.57 -8.91 8.27
CA PHE A 341 -17.00 -7.92 9.24
C PHE A 341 -18.00 -6.89 8.67
N ILE A 342 -18.04 -6.67 7.36
CA ILE A 342 -19.11 -5.87 6.73
C ILE A 342 -20.37 -6.68 6.42
N SER A 343 -20.24 -8.00 6.27
CA SER A 343 -21.38 -8.88 6.03
C SER A 343 -22.25 -9.00 7.29
N ARG A 344 -23.57 -8.95 7.12
CA ARG A 344 -24.56 -9.12 8.19
C ARG A 344 -24.72 -10.58 8.57
#